data_AF-A0A2V9MQW0-F1
#
_entry.id   AF-A0A2V9MQW0-F1
#
_cell.length_a   1.000
_cell.length_b   1.000
_cell.length_c   1.000
_cell.angle_alpha   90.00
_cell.angle_beta   90.00
_cell.angle_gamma   90.00
#
_symmetry.space_group_name_H-M   'P 1'
#
loop_
_entity.id
_entity.type
_entity.pdbx_description
1 polymer ?
#
loop_
_entity_poly.entity_id
_entity_poly.type
_entity_poly.pdbx_seq_one_letter_code
_entity_poly.pdbx_strand_id
1 'polypeptide(L)' 'LVNRMGKEFATEGKKVITLDDSGCLCTTMFRISPQHLCWVLENLMEGNVVNQIKVRDDVKHWAKVALDRMLEIQ' A
#
# COMPACT_ATOMS: atom_id res chain seq x y z
N LEU A 1 7.20 -8.51 1.26
CA LEU A 1 8.50 -7.89 0.90
C LEU A 1 9.41 -8.87 0.15
N VAL A 2 9.61 -10.09 0.64
CA VAL A 2 10.42 -11.16 0.01
C VAL A 2 10.20 -11.25 -1.51
N ASN A 3 8.94 -11.38 -1.96
CA ASN A 3 8.63 -11.47 -3.40
C ASN A 3 9.05 -10.24 -4.22
N ARG A 4 8.99 -9.03 -3.64
CA ARG A 4 9.41 -7.80 -4.33
C ARG A 4 10.92 -7.79 -4.51
N MET A 5 11.66 -7.99 -3.41
CA MET A 5 13.13 -8.00 -3.42
C MET A 5 13.68 -9.15 -4.28
N GLY A 6 13.05 -10.33 -4.23
CA GLY A 6 13.46 -11.46 -5.07
C GLY A 6 13.35 -11.17 -6.57
N LYS A 7 12.34 -10.40 -6.99
CA LYS A 7 12.22 -9.91 -8.37
C LYS A 7 13.25 -8.83 -8.68
N GLU A 8 13.44 -7.89 -7.78
CA GLU A 8 14.35 -6.75 -7.93
C GLU A 8 15.82 -7.17 -8.09
N PHE A 9 16.27 -8.17 -7.30
CA PHE A 9 17.65 -8.64 -7.31
C PHE A 9 17.88 -9.92 -8.12
N ALA A 10 16.91 -10.30 -8.98
CA ALA A 10 16.99 -11.52 -9.78
C ALA A 10 18.20 -11.50 -10.74
N THR A 11 18.51 -10.35 -11.34
CA THR A 11 19.64 -10.17 -12.26
C THR A 11 21.01 -10.27 -11.57
N GLU A 12 21.05 -10.06 -10.26
CA GLU A 12 22.26 -10.18 -9.45
C GLU A 12 22.43 -11.59 -8.85
N GLY A 13 21.52 -12.54 -9.17
CA GLY A 13 21.58 -13.91 -8.68
C GLY A 13 21.39 -14.05 -7.17
N LYS A 14 20.80 -13.05 -6.49
CA LYS A 14 20.59 -13.07 -5.05
C LYS A 14 19.37 -13.92 -4.67
N LYS A 15 19.50 -14.71 -3.61
CA LYS A 15 18.39 -15.47 -3.00
C LYS A 15 17.82 -14.71 -1.81
N VAL A 16 16.53 -14.38 -1.86
CA VAL A 16 15.81 -13.70 -0.78
C VAL A 16 14.87 -14.68 -0.08
N ILE A 17 14.97 -14.78 1.24
CA ILE A 17 14.16 -15.68 2.07
C ILE A 17 13.54 -14.92 3.24
N THR A 18 12.45 -15.47 3.81
CA THR A 18 11.91 -15.01 5.10
C THR A 18 12.82 -15.47 6.23
N LEU A 19 12.89 -14.69 7.33
CA LEU A 19 13.58 -15.10 8.56
C LEU A 19 12.66 -15.87 9.51
N ASP A 20 11.34 -15.78 9.30
CA ASP A 20 10.33 -16.47 10.08
C ASP A 20 9.76 -17.63 9.24
N ASP A 21 9.89 -18.85 9.76
CA ASP A 21 9.44 -20.09 9.13
C ASP A 21 7.90 -20.20 9.07
N SER A 22 7.19 -19.53 9.98
CA SER A 22 5.73 -19.43 9.98
C SER A 22 5.23 -18.29 9.07
N GLY A 23 6.13 -17.37 8.70
CA GLY A 23 5.86 -16.20 7.89
C GLY A 23 5.24 -15.04 8.68
N CYS A 24 5.71 -13.81 8.42
CA CYS A 24 5.16 -12.60 9.04
C CYS A 24 4.09 -11.95 8.14
N LEU A 25 2.82 -12.33 8.32
CA LEU A 25 1.71 -11.76 7.56
C LEU A 25 1.10 -10.55 8.27
N CYS A 26 1.01 -9.41 7.58
CA CYS A 26 0.14 -8.32 8.02
C CYS A 26 -1.29 -8.61 7.57
N THR A 27 -2.15 -8.99 8.52
CA THR A 27 -3.56 -9.35 8.26
C THR A 27 -4.35 -8.20 7.64
N THR A 28 -4.05 -6.95 8.00
CA THR A 28 -4.70 -5.77 7.39
C THR A 28 -4.31 -5.61 5.92
N MET A 29 -3.03 -5.78 5.57
CA MET A 29 -2.58 -5.73 4.17
C MET A 29 -3.19 -6.87 3.34
N PHE A 30 -3.35 -8.04 3.94
CA PHE A 30 -3.91 -9.22 3.26
C PHE A 30 -5.40 -9.06 2.91
N ARG A 31 -6.09 -8.05 3.44
CA ARG A 31 -7.47 -7.73 3.04
C ARG A 31 -7.56 -7.11 1.65
N ILE A 32 -6.45 -6.59 1.11
CA ILE A 32 -6.41 -6.02 -0.24
C ILE A 32 -6.26 -7.16 -1.25
N SER A 33 -7.29 -7.41 -2.05
CA SER A 33 -7.30 -8.50 -3.05
C SER A 33 -7.67 -8.01 -4.44
N PRO A 34 -7.31 -8.77 -5.50
CA PRO A 34 -7.70 -8.45 -6.88
C PRO A 34 -9.22 -8.32 -7.07
N GLN A 35 -10.01 -9.15 -6.38
CA GLN A 35 -11.47 -9.13 -6.48
C GLN A 35 -12.05 -7.82 -5.91
N HIS A 36 -11.58 -7.38 -4.75
CA HIS A 36 -12.01 -6.11 -4.16
C HIS A 36 -11.55 -4.92 -5.02
N LEU A 37 -10.36 -4.99 -5.60
CA LEU A 37 -9.88 -3.95 -6.54
C LEU A 37 -10.76 -3.89 -7.79
N CYS A 38 -11.09 -5.04 -8.39
CA CYS A 38 -11.96 -5.13 -9.56
C CYS A 38 -13.32 -4.47 -9.28
N TRP A 39 -13.94 -4.83 -8.16
CA TRP A 39 -15.22 -4.26 -7.75
C TRP A 39 -15.18 -2.74 -7.56
N VAL A 40 -14.11 -2.21 -6.96
CA VAL A 40 -13.94 -0.75 -6.84
C VAL A 40 -13.84 -0.10 -8.22
N LEU A 41 -13.07 -0.69 -9.15
CA LEU A 41 -12.89 -0.14 -10.49
C LEU A 41 -14.19 -0.18 -11.32
N GLU A 42 -14.98 -1.26 -11.21
CA GLU A 42 -16.29 -1.38 -11.86
C GLU A 42 -17.25 -0.29 -11.37
N ASN A 43 -17.33 -0.08 -10.05
CA ASN A 43 -18.14 0.99 -9.47
C ASN A 43 -17.72 2.38 -9.99
N LEU A 44 -16.40 2.64 -10.04
CA LEU A 44 -15.90 3.91 -10.57
C LEU A 44 -16.21 4.10 -12.06
N MET A 45 -16.18 3.04 -12.87
CA MET A 45 -16.59 3.08 -14.27
C MET A 45 -18.07 3.43 -14.44
N GLU A 46 -18.92 2.97 -13.53
CA GLU A 46 -20.36 3.28 -13.51
C GLU A 46 -20.68 4.66 -12.90
N GLY A 47 -19.67 5.41 -12.46
CA GLY A 47 -19.85 6.70 -11.77
C GLY A 47 -20.21 6.58 -10.28
N ASN A 48 -20.20 5.36 -9.73
CA ASN A 48 -20.50 5.07 -8.33
C ASN A 48 -19.22 5.13 -7.50
N VAL A 49 -19.06 6.19 -6.68
CA VAL A 49 -17.87 6.31 -5.82
C VAL A 49 -18.06 5.54 -4.51
N VAL A 50 -17.33 4.44 -4.36
CA VAL A 50 -17.34 3.60 -3.15
C VAL A 50 -16.08 3.80 -2.31
N ASN A 51 -16.20 3.67 -0.99
CA ASN A 51 -15.07 3.72 -0.04
C ASN A 51 -14.17 4.97 -0.18
N GLN A 52 -14.74 6.12 -0.55
CA GLN A 52 -13.99 7.37 -0.65
C GLN A 52 -13.38 7.75 0.69
N ILE A 53 -12.05 7.79 0.75
CA ILE A 53 -11.33 8.26 1.93
C ILE A 53 -11.60 9.77 2.08
N LYS A 54 -12.21 10.15 3.19
CA LYS A 54 -12.42 11.55 3.58
C LYS A 54 -11.73 11.79 4.93
N VAL A 55 -11.01 12.90 5.02
CA VAL A 55 -10.31 13.33 6.22
C VAL A 55 -10.86 14.72 6.57
N ARG A 56 -11.12 14.98 7.84
CA ARG A 56 -11.57 16.30 8.31
C ARG A 56 -10.53 17.37 7.97
N ASP A 57 -10.98 18.58 7.68
CA ASP A 57 -10.11 19.64 7.14
C ASP A 57 -8.97 20.04 8.10
N ASP A 58 -9.27 20.09 9.39
CA ASP A 58 -8.29 20.34 10.46
C ASP A 58 -7.17 19.28 10.48
N VAL A 59 -7.56 18.00 10.45
CA VAL A 59 -6.63 16.87 10.43
C VAL A 59 -5.82 16.88 9.14
N LYS A 60 -6.47 17.11 7.99
CA LYS A 60 -5.82 17.15 6.67
C LYS A 60 -4.76 18.25 6.62
N HIS A 61 -5.07 19.44 7.14
CA HIS A 61 -4.14 20.57 7.15
C HIS A 61 -2.87 20.24 7.95
N TRP A 62 -3.01 19.85 9.21
CA TRP A 62 -1.85 19.62 10.08
C TRP A 62 -1.06 18.36 9.70
N ALA A 63 -1.72 17.29 9.26
CA ALA A 63 -1.03 16.10 8.75
C ALA A 63 -0.20 16.43 7.50
N LYS A 64 -0.71 17.28 6.60
CA LYS A 64 0.02 17.72 5.41
C LYS A 64 1.25 18.55 5.78
N VAL A 65 1.14 19.50 6.71
CA VAL A 65 2.30 20.30 7.16
C VAL A 65 3.42 19.41 7.71
N ALA A 66 3.08 18.39 8.51
CA ALA A 66 4.07 17.45 9.02
C ALA A 66 4.71 16.61 7.91
N LEU A 67 3.91 16.15 6.94
CA LEU A 67 4.40 15.38 5.78
C LEU A 67 5.30 16.23 4.88
N ASP A 68 4.91 17.46 4.57
CA ASP A 68 5.67 18.38 3.73
C ASP A 68 7.06 18.66 4.36
N ARG A 69 7.11 18.93 5.66
CA ARG A 69 8.38 19.10 6.40
C ARG A 69 9.28 17.86 6.37
N MET A 70 8.70 16.65 6.43
CA MET A 70 9.46 15.41 6.35
C MET A 70 10.10 15.26 4.97
N LEU A 71 9.37 15.62 3.91
CA LEU A 71 9.82 15.49 2.53
C LEU A 71 10.79 16.59 2.09
N GLU A 72 10.73 17.79 2.68
CA GLU A 72 11.65 18.89 2.40
C GLU A 72 13.11 18.62 2.84
N ILE A 73 13.32 17.66 3.74
CA ILE A 73 14.65 17.32 4.29
C ILE A 73 15.20 16.00 3.68
N GLN A 74 14.51 15.41 2.70
CA GLN A 74 14.91 14.16 2.02
C GLN A 74 16.01 14.36 0.98
#